data_AF-A0A957S327-F1
#
_entry.id   AF-A0A957S327-F1
#
_cell.length_a   1.000
_cell.length_b   1.000
_cell.length_c   1.000
_cell.angle_alpha   90.00
_cell.angle_beta   90.00
_cell.angle_gamma   90.00
#
_symmetry.space_group_name_H-M   'P 1'
#
loop_
_entity.id
_entity.type
_entity.pdbx_description
1 polymer ?
#
loop_
_entity_poly.entity_id
_entity_poly.type
_entity_poly.pdbx_seq_one_letter_code
_entity_poly.pdbx_strand_id
1 'polypeptide(L)'
;MLRLLQPALVVIALVFVGLLLAAQWQELRAYPWTLRPGWLLVSALLLLASWAMEIGIWRSLLHAVGAGLPFVPAVRIWFLSAVVRYIPGNIWQPLSMTIQAQRWGVPAEATITGVVLYQAVILLAVAPLTALYLILTGNLGLFTDFLAAWTPWIIAAAMLPALLFLARPQWLIDMINWALAKLGRSPLATRLTTARLLGLLVVAALNWLLWGASFAALAFALSDDSAAEMLRLLPHLLFSYP
;
A
#
# COMPACT_ATOMS: atom_id res chain seq x y z
N MET A 1 -5.62 -31.13 -2.38
CA MET A 1 -4.24 -30.62 -2.18
C MET A 1 -4.18 -29.13 -1.86
N LEU A 2 -4.78 -28.22 -2.64
CA LEU A 2 -4.68 -26.76 -2.41
C LEU A 2 -5.23 -26.25 -1.06
N ARG A 3 -6.26 -26.89 -0.48
CA ARG A 3 -6.84 -26.49 0.82
C ARG A 3 -5.92 -26.70 2.03
N LEU A 4 -4.91 -27.58 1.93
CA LEU A 4 -3.94 -27.84 3.01
C LEU A 4 -2.66 -27.00 2.85
N LEU A 5 -2.46 -26.39 1.68
CA LEU A 5 -1.28 -25.58 1.38
C LEU A 5 -1.29 -24.25 2.15
N GLN A 6 -2.44 -23.58 2.22
CA GLN A 6 -2.59 -22.35 3.01
C GLN A 6 -2.27 -22.53 4.51
N PRO A 7 -2.89 -23.48 5.24
CA PRO A 7 -2.56 -23.67 6.65
C PRO A 7 -1.11 -24.13 6.84
N ALA A 8 -0.57 -24.96 5.94
CA ALA A 8 0.84 -25.36 6.01
C ALA A 8 1.79 -24.16 5.85
N LEU A 9 1.54 -23.27 4.88
CA LEU A 9 2.34 -22.05 4.71
C LEU A 9 2.24 -21.11 5.91
N VAL A 10 1.06 -20.97 6.51
CA VAL A 10 0.89 -20.17 7.75
C VAL A 10 1.68 -20.78 8.89
N VAL A 11 1.61 -22.10 9.10
CA VAL A 11 2.40 -22.80 10.12
C VAL A 11 3.90 -22.62 9.87
N ILE A 12 4.34 -22.78 8.63
CA ILE A 12 5.75 -22.57 8.24
C ILE A 12 6.18 -21.12 8.54
N ALA A 13 5.37 -20.13 8.18
CA ALA A 13 5.66 -18.72 8.49
C ALA A 13 5.75 -18.47 10.00
N LEU A 14 4.83 -19.01 10.79
CA LEU A 14 4.86 -18.91 12.26
C LEU A 14 6.09 -19.58 12.86
N VAL A 15 6.51 -20.74 12.33
CA VAL A 15 7.76 -21.40 12.73
C VAL A 15 8.96 -20.52 12.43
N PHE A 16 9.06 -19.94 11.22
CA PHE A 16 10.16 -19.03 10.88
C PHE A 16 10.18 -17.78 11.75
N VAL A 17 9.01 -17.19 12.05
CA VAL A 17 8.92 -16.05 12.98
C VAL A 17 9.39 -16.46 14.38
N GLY A 18 8.95 -17.63 14.88
CA GLY A 18 9.38 -18.14 16.18
C GLY A 18 10.89 -18.42 16.23
N LEU A 19 11.46 -19.01 15.18
CA LEU A 19 12.90 -19.26 15.06
C LEU A 19 13.70 -17.95 14.99
N LEU A 20 13.22 -16.95 14.23
CA LEU A 20 13.85 -15.65 14.13
C LEU A 20 13.86 -14.94 15.49
N LEU A 21 12.70 -14.93 16.17
CA LEU A 21 12.58 -14.34 17.51
C LEU A 21 13.49 -15.07 18.51
N ALA A 22 13.56 -16.40 18.48
CA ALA A 22 14.44 -17.17 19.35
C ALA A 22 15.92 -16.88 19.07
N ALA A 23 16.31 -16.80 17.80
CA ALA A 23 17.68 -16.50 17.37
C ALA A 23 18.12 -15.08 17.76
N GLN A 24 17.19 -14.11 17.70
CA GLN A 24 17.46 -12.70 17.99
C GLN A 24 17.07 -12.29 19.42
N TRP A 25 16.63 -13.24 20.25
CA TRP A 25 16.05 -12.96 21.57
C TRP A 25 17.04 -12.29 22.53
N GLN A 26 18.29 -12.73 22.51
CA GLN A 26 19.34 -12.16 23.36
C GLN A 26 19.66 -10.73 22.95
N GLU A 27 19.74 -10.46 21.64
CA GLU A 27 19.95 -9.11 21.11
C GLU A 27 18.79 -8.18 21.47
N LEU A 28 17.53 -8.63 21.28
CA LEU A 28 16.34 -7.85 21.61
C LEU A 28 16.21 -7.51 23.09
N ARG A 29 16.65 -8.41 23.99
CA ARG A 29 16.68 -8.16 25.44
C ARG A 29 17.80 -7.22 25.84
N ALA A 30 18.96 -7.34 25.20
CA ALA A 30 20.11 -6.49 25.47
C ALA A 30 19.99 -5.10 24.83
N TYR A 31 19.07 -4.94 23.87
CA TYR A 31 18.85 -3.67 23.19
C TYR A 31 18.33 -2.59 24.18
N PRO A 32 19.00 -1.43 24.26
CA PRO A 32 18.59 -0.35 25.14
C PRO A 32 17.40 0.41 24.53
N TRP A 33 16.21 -0.16 24.66
CA TRP A 33 14.96 0.47 24.23
C TRP A 33 14.81 1.84 24.88
N THR A 34 14.78 2.89 24.07
CA THR A 34 14.44 4.24 24.53
C THR A 34 13.06 4.59 24.02
N LEU A 35 12.35 5.49 24.70
CA LEU A 35 11.08 6.01 24.19
C LEU A 35 11.22 7.52 24.06
N ARG A 36 11.19 8.01 22.81
CA ARG A 36 11.27 9.43 22.48
C ARG A 36 9.88 9.94 22.07
N PRO A 37 9.12 10.58 22.97
CA PRO A 37 7.71 10.93 22.71
C PRO A 37 7.50 11.83 21.50
N GLY A 38 8.48 12.70 21.19
CA GLY A 38 8.42 13.58 20.01
C GLY A 38 8.35 12.78 18.70
N TRP A 39 9.20 11.76 18.54
CA TRP A 39 9.18 10.89 17.37
C TRP A 39 7.94 10.00 17.33
N LEU A 40 7.45 9.55 18.49
CA LEU A 40 6.19 8.81 18.58
C LEU A 40 5.00 9.66 18.12
N LEU A 41 4.95 10.94 18.53
CA LEU A 41 3.90 11.87 18.09
C LEU A 41 4.00 12.13 16.59
N VAL A 42 5.21 12.35 16.05
CA VAL A 42 5.44 12.51 14.60
C VAL A 42 4.95 11.27 13.85
N SER A 43 5.28 10.07 14.32
CA SER A 43 4.81 8.81 13.74
C SER A 43 3.28 8.74 13.73
N ALA A 44 2.63 9.02 14.86
CA ALA A 44 1.17 9.01 14.96
C ALA A 44 0.51 10.04 14.01
N LEU A 45 1.07 11.24 13.87
CA LEU A 45 0.54 12.27 12.98
C LEU A 45 0.71 11.88 11.50
N LEU A 46 1.86 11.31 11.12
CA LEU A 46 2.09 10.81 9.76
C LEU A 46 1.17 9.65 9.42
N LEU A 47 0.93 8.75 10.38
CA LEU A 47 -0.03 7.64 10.25
C LEU A 47 -1.47 8.13 10.03
N LEU A 48 -1.91 9.13 10.79
CA LEU A 48 -3.23 9.72 10.60
C LEU A 48 -3.34 10.43 9.24
N ALA A 49 -2.26 11.10 8.81
CA ALA A 49 -2.20 11.77 7.52
C ALA A 49 -2.23 10.76 6.36
N SER A 50 -1.53 9.62 6.46
CA SER A 50 -1.56 8.57 5.43
C SER A 50 -2.97 7.98 5.31
N TRP A 51 -3.63 7.61 6.41
CA TRP A 51 -5.01 7.12 6.35
C TRP A 51 -5.98 8.15 5.77
N ALA A 52 -5.87 9.42 6.15
CA ALA A 52 -6.71 10.48 5.58
C ALA A 52 -6.50 10.61 4.07
N MET A 53 -5.25 10.47 3.60
CA MET A 53 -4.88 10.50 2.20
C MET A 53 -5.43 9.29 1.43
N GLU A 54 -5.32 8.07 1.97
CA GLU A 54 -5.90 6.86 1.39
C GLU A 54 -7.42 6.97 1.19
N ILE A 55 -8.11 7.43 2.23
CA ILE A 55 -9.56 7.67 2.19
C ILE A 55 -9.89 8.74 1.14
N GLY A 56 -9.06 9.78 1.04
CA GLY A 56 -9.17 10.82 0.01
C GLY A 56 -9.01 10.29 -1.41
N ILE A 57 -8.02 9.42 -1.66
CA ILE A 57 -7.79 8.74 -2.95
C ILE A 57 -9.02 7.89 -3.30
N TRP A 58 -9.49 7.04 -2.39
CA TRP A 58 -10.64 6.17 -2.63
C TRP A 58 -11.92 6.98 -2.90
N ARG A 59 -12.21 8.02 -2.12
CA ARG A 59 -13.35 8.92 -2.39
C ARG A 59 -13.24 9.61 -3.74
N SER A 60 -12.05 10.06 -4.11
CA SER A 60 -11.82 10.71 -5.40
C SER A 60 -12.08 9.75 -6.57
N LEU A 61 -11.77 8.46 -6.40
CA LEU A 61 -12.05 7.40 -7.36
C LEU A 61 -13.54 7.05 -7.40
N LEU A 62 -14.24 7.00 -6.26
CA LEU A 62 -15.71 6.87 -6.23
C LEU A 62 -16.38 7.99 -7.03
N HIS A 63 -15.94 9.23 -6.83
CA HIS A 63 -16.42 10.39 -7.60
C HIS A 63 -16.13 10.27 -9.10
N ALA A 64 -15.01 9.65 -9.48
CA ALA A 64 -14.66 9.45 -10.87
C ALA A 64 -15.56 8.40 -11.58
N VAL A 65 -16.13 7.46 -10.83
CA VAL A 65 -17.08 6.45 -11.34
C VAL A 65 -18.55 6.86 -11.15
N GLY A 66 -18.80 8.13 -10.79
CA GLY A 66 -20.14 8.71 -10.71
C GLY A 66 -20.84 8.59 -9.37
N ALA A 67 -20.17 8.11 -8.32
CA ALA A 67 -20.73 8.02 -6.97
C ALA A 67 -20.08 9.03 -6.01
N GLY A 68 -20.83 9.53 -5.04
CA GLY A 68 -20.32 10.46 -4.03
C GLY A 68 -20.45 9.89 -2.63
N LEU A 69 -19.46 10.12 -1.78
CA LEU A 69 -19.50 9.76 -0.38
C LEU A 69 -18.90 10.89 0.47
N PRO A 70 -19.59 11.41 1.48
CA PRO A 70 -19.01 12.42 2.37
C PRO A 70 -17.79 11.86 3.13
N PHE A 71 -16.88 12.72 3.58
CA PHE A 71 -15.60 12.28 4.16
C PHE A 71 -15.77 11.48 5.45
N VAL A 72 -16.57 11.96 6.40
CA VAL A 72 -16.75 11.30 7.70
C VAL A 72 -17.35 9.89 7.56
N PRO A 73 -18.41 9.67 6.75
CA PRO A 73 -18.87 8.32 6.40
C PRO A 73 -17.79 7.45 5.76
N ALA A 74 -16.98 8.00 4.85
CA ALA A 74 -15.90 7.26 4.21
C ALA A 74 -14.85 6.79 5.22
N VAL A 75 -14.46 7.65 6.17
CA VAL A 75 -13.57 7.30 7.29
C VAL A 75 -14.13 6.12 8.07
N ARG A 76 -15.41 6.19 8.47
CA ARG A 76 -16.06 5.11 9.22
C ARG A 76 -16.07 3.80 8.43
N ILE A 77 -16.41 3.85 7.14
CA ILE A 77 -16.45 2.68 6.27
C ILE A 77 -15.05 2.06 6.11
N TRP A 78 -14.03 2.89 5.91
CA TRP A 78 -12.64 2.47 5.75
C TRP A 78 -12.12 1.71 6.97
N PHE A 79 -12.26 2.28 8.16
CA PHE A 79 -11.77 1.64 9.38
C PHE A 79 -12.60 0.41 9.77
N LEU A 80 -13.92 0.44 9.60
CA LEU A 80 -14.75 -0.74 9.87
C LEU A 80 -14.42 -1.88 8.91
N SER A 81 -14.17 -1.59 7.62
CA SER A 81 -13.81 -2.63 6.65
C SER A 81 -12.40 -3.19 6.88
N ALA A 82 -11.47 -2.37 7.39
CA ALA A 82 -10.12 -2.80 7.72
C ALA A 82 -10.09 -3.86 8.83
N VAL A 83 -11.04 -3.84 9.77
CA VAL A 83 -11.16 -4.91 10.79
C VAL A 83 -11.61 -6.23 10.17
N VAL A 84 -12.51 -6.18 9.18
CA VAL A 84 -13.03 -7.38 8.53
C VAL A 84 -11.96 -8.06 7.64
N ARG A 85 -10.93 -7.33 7.20
CA ARG A 85 -9.84 -7.87 6.36
C ARG A 85 -9.05 -9.00 7.04
N TYR A 86 -9.11 -9.11 8.37
CA TYR A 86 -8.45 -10.16 9.13
C TYR A 86 -9.20 -11.50 9.10
N ILE A 87 -10.43 -11.52 8.60
CA ILE A 87 -11.15 -12.77 8.34
C ILE A 87 -10.51 -13.46 7.13
N PRO A 88 -10.21 -14.77 7.19
CA PRO A 88 -9.62 -15.48 6.06
C PRO A 88 -10.44 -15.33 4.76
N GLY A 89 -9.82 -14.74 3.74
CA GLY A 89 -10.40 -14.49 2.41
C GLY A 89 -10.32 -13.02 1.98
N ASN A 90 -9.85 -12.75 0.76
CA ASN A 90 -9.64 -11.38 0.28
C ASN A 90 -10.93 -10.62 -0.10
N ILE A 91 -12.09 -11.28 0.00
CA ILE A 91 -13.39 -10.72 -0.41
C ILE A 91 -14.08 -9.90 0.68
N TRP A 92 -13.69 -10.08 1.95
CA TRP A 92 -14.47 -9.56 3.08
C TRP A 92 -14.40 -8.05 3.22
N GLN A 93 -13.22 -7.46 3.01
CA GLN A 93 -13.05 -6.01 3.09
C GLN A 93 -13.84 -5.29 1.97
N PRO A 94 -13.68 -5.64 0.68
CA PRO A 94 -14.51 -5.04 -0.39
C PRO A 94 -16.01 -5.25 -0.20
N LEU A 95 -16.42 -6.43 0.29
CA LEU A 95 -17.83 -6.72 0.59
C LEU A 95 -18.37 -5.83 1.71
N SER A 96 -17.61 -5.69 2.80
CA SER A 96 -17.96 -4.81 3.92
C SER A 96 -18.06 -3.35 3.47
N MET A 97 -17.13 -2.87 2.65
CA MET A 97 -17.20 -1.52 2.07
C MET A 97 -18.45 -1.33 1.23
N THR A 98 -18.79 -2.32 0.40
CA THR A 98 -19.97 -2.31 -0.46
C THR A 98 -21.27 -2.22 0.33
N ILE A 99 -21.47 -3.11 1.31
CA ILE A 99 -22.68 -3.13 2.15
C ILE A 99 -22.84 -1.81 2.92
N GLN A 100 -21.75 -1.25 3.43
CA GLN A 100 -21.83 0.00 4.18
C GLN A 100 -22.02 1.22 3.28
N ALA A 101 -21.41 1.25 2.09
CA ALA A 101 -21.56 2.34 1.13
C ALA A 101 -22.98 2.41 0.55
N GLN A 102 -23.65 1.26 0.37
CA GLN A 102 -25.06 1.20 -0.05
C GLN A 102 -26.00 1.94 0.91
N ARG A 103 -25.68 2.00 2.22
CA ARG A 103 -26.45 2.77 3.22
C ARG A 103 -26.40 4.28 2.96
N TRP A 104 -25.45 4.73 2.14
CA TRP A 104 -25.27 6.11 1.71
C TRP A 104 -25.70 6.33 0.25
N GLY A 105 -26.45 5.38 -0.33
CA GLY A 105 -26.93 5.47 -1.71
C GLY A 105 -25.85 5.22 -2.78
N VAL A 106 -24.66 4.73 -2.38
CA VAL A 106 -23.61 4.37 -3.34
C VAL A 106 -23.90 2.99 -3.92
N PRO A 107 -24.01 2.85 -5.26
CA PRO A 107 -24.22 1.54 -5.90
C PRO A 107 -23.08 0.56 -5.58
N ALA A 108 -23.40 -0.74 -5.55
CA ALA A 108 -22.41 -1.76 -5.25
C ALA A 108 -21.30 -1.81 -6.29
N GLU A 109 -21.68 -1.68 -7.56
CA GLU A 109 -20.79 -1.63 -8.71
C GLU A 109 -19.78 -0.49 -8.58
N ALA A 110 -20.25 0.71 -8.25
CA ALA A 110 -19.38 1.87 -8.05
C ALA A 110 -18.38 1.65 -6.90
N THR A 111 -18.80 1.00 -5.82
CA THR A 111 -17.91 0.69 -4.69
C THR A 111 -16.83 -0.32 -5.08
N ILE A 112 -17.24 -1.43 -5.71
CA ILE A 112 -16.31 -2.48 -6.17
C ILE A 112 -15.31 -1.89 -7.18
N THR A 113 -15.78 -1.14 -8.16
CA THR A 113 -14.89 -0.47 -9.12
C THR A 113 -13.97 0.52 -8.43
N GLY A 114 -14.48 1.34 -7.50
CA GLY A 114 -13.66 2.28 -6.74
C GLY A 114 -12.55 1.60 -5.93
N VAL A 115 -12.83 0.42 -5.35
CA VAL A 115 -11.83 -0.40 -4.65
C VAL A 115 -10.81 -0.98 -5.62
N VAL A 116 -11.23 -1.54 -6.76
CA VAL A 116 -10.31 -2.07 -7.78
C VAL A 116 -9.40 -0.99 -8.34
N LEU A 117 -9.96 0.18 -8.66
CA LEU A 117 -9.19 1.35 -9.10
C LEU A 117 -8.20 1.81 -8.03
N TYR A 118 -8.63 1.82 -6.77
CA TYR A 118 -7.77 2.18 -5.64
C TYR A 118 -6.56 1.24 -5.56
N GLN A 119 -6.79 -0.07 -5.61
CA GLN A 119 -5.72 -1.07 -5.60
C GLN A 119 -4.77 -0.91 -6.79
N ALA A 120 -5.31 -0.68 -8.00
CA ALA A 120 -4.51 -0.44 -9.18
C ALA A 120 -3.62 0.81 -9.04
N VAL A 121 -4.18 1.93 -8.56
CA VAL A 121 -3.45 3.19 -8.35
C VAL A 121 -2.34 3.03 -7.32
N ILE A 122 -2.63 2.40 -6.18
CA ILE A 122 -1.66 2.19 -5.09
C ILE A 122 -0.53 1.27 -5.54
N LEU A 123 -0.84 0.16 -6.23
CA LEU A 123 0.16 -0.77 -6.76
C LEU A 123 1.03 -0.14 -7.85
N LEU A 124 0.46 0.67 -8.74
CA LEU A 124 1.24 1.38 -9.76
C LEU A 124 2.15 2.44 -9.16
N ALA A 125 1.70 3.12 -8.10
CA ALA A 125 2.46 4.17 -7.44
C ALA A 125 3.70 3.65 -6.70
N VAL A 126 3.72 2.39 -6.26
CA VAL A 126 4.86 1.80 -5.54
C VAL A 126 6.03 1.47 -6.46
N ALA A 127 5.75 1.10 -7.70
CA ALA A 127 6.75 0.65 -8.66
C ALA A 127 7.91 1.65 -8.90
N PRO A 128 7.67 2.96 -9.15
CA PRO A 128 8.75 3.94 -9.26
C PRO A 128 9.50 4.18 -7.94
N LEU A 129 8.83 4.04 -6.80
CA LEU A 129 9.46 4.15 -5.49
C LEU A 129 10.44 3.00 -5.24
N THR A 130 10.04 1.77 -5.56
CA THR A 130 10.92 0.60 -5.51
C THR A 130 12.12 0.74 -6.44
N ALA A 131 11.90 1.20 -7.67
CA ALA A 131 12.99 1.45 -8.61
C ALA A 131 13.98 2.51 -8.08
N LEU A 132 13.47 3.61 -7.53
CA LEU A 132 14.29 4.65 -6.91
C LEU A 132 15.10 4.10 -5.73
N TYR A 133 14.48 3.32 -4.84
CA TYR A 133 15.17 2.69 -3.72
C TYR A 133 16.32 1.79 -4.17
N LEU A 134 16.09 0.95 -5.19
CA LEU A 134 17.12 0.06 -5.74
C LEU A 134 18.25 0.83 -6.43
N ILE A 135 17.95 1.93 -7.13
CA ILE A 135 18.97 2.81 -7.72
C ILE A 135 19.83 3.44 -6.64
N LEU A 136 19.22 3.89 -5.54
CA LEU A 136 19.92 4.59 -4.46
C LEU A 136 20.74 3.65 -3.57
N THR A 137 20.26 2.43 -3.34
CA THR A 137 20.83 1.54 -2.32
C THR A 137 21.42 0.24 -2.86
N GLY A 138 20.99 -0.20 -4.04
CA GLY A 138 21.31 -1.54 -4.56
C GLY A 138 20.84 -2.69 -3.67
N ASN A 139 20.01 -2.42 -2.65
CA ASN A 139 19.74 -3.35 -1.58
C ASN A 139 18.46 -4.15 -1.85
N LEU A 140 18.60 -5.45 -2.07
CA LEU A 140 17.51 -6.43 -2.25
C LEU A 140 17.33 -7.32 -0.98
N GLY A 141 17.85 -6.86 0.16
CA GLY A 141 17.88 -7.59 1.42
C GLY A 141 18.82 -8.80 1.33
N LEU A 142 18.33 -9.95 1.82
CA LEU A 142 19.06 -11.22 1.84
C LEU A 142 19.48 -11.72 0.44
N PHE A 143 18.87 -11.19 -0.62
CA PHE A 143 19.15 -11.58 -2.00
C PHE A 143 20.10 -10.64 -2.73
N THR A 144 20.63 -9.61 -2.07
CA THR A 144 21.49 -8.60 -2.70
C THR A 144 22.66 -9.23 -3.46
N ASP A 145 23.42 -10.12 -2.82
CA ASP A 145 24.58 -10.76 -3.46
C ASP A 145 24.16 -11.71 -4.60
N PHE A 146 23.05 -12.43 -4.42
CA PHE A 146 22.55 -13.39 -5.41
C PHE A 146 21.96 -12.70 -6.67
N LEU A 147 21.30 -11.56 -6.49
CA LEU A 147 20.59 -10.83 -7.55
C LEU A 147 21.34 -9.59 -8.04
N ALA A 148 22.55 -9.31 -7.55
CA ALA A 148 23.31 -8.11 -7.91
C ALA A 148 23.39 -7.90 -9.42
N ALA A 149 23.72 -8.95 -10.18
CA ALA A 149 23.79 -8.94 -11.65
C ALA A 149 22.44 -8.68 -12.35
N TRP A 150 21.32 -9.00 -11.69
CA TRP A 150 19.96 -8.84 -12.21
C TRP A 150 19.33 -7.51 -11.80
N THR A 151 19.95 -6.75 -10.88
CA THR A 151 19.41 -5.49 -10.35
C THR A 151 18.96 -4.51 -11.44
N PRO A 152 19.72 -4.27 -12.55
CA PRO A 152 19.26 -3.38 -13.62
C PRO A 152 17.98 -3.86 -14.31
N TRP A 153 17.84 -5.19 -14.49
CA TRP A 153 16.65 -5.80 -15.08
C TRP A 153 15.46 -5.74 -14.14
N ILE A 154 15.68 -5.92 -12.83
CA ILE A 154 14.64 -5.78 -11.80
C ILE A 154 14.14 -4.32 -11.77
N ILE A 155 15.04 -3.34 -11.82
CA ILE A 155 14.69 -1.92 -11.90
C ILE A 155 13.87 -1.65 -13.18
N ALA A 156 14.32 -2.14 -14.33
CA ALA A 156 13.60 -1.97 -15.60
C ALA A 156 12.21 -2.62 -15.55
N ALA A 157 12.09 -3.82 -14.98
CA ALA A 157 10.83 -4.52 -14.80
C ALA A 157 9.89 -3.77 -13.83
N ALA A 158 10.41 -3.20 -12.74
CA ALA A 158 9.63 -2.39 -11.80
C ALA A 158 9.17 -1.06 -12.44
N MET A 159 10.00 -0.45 -13.29
CA MET A 159 9.63 0.78 -14.01
C MET A 159 8.64 0.54 -15.15
N LEU A 160 8.64 -0.65 -15.76
CA LEU A 160 7.85 -0.93 -16.96
C LEU A 160 6.34 -0.67 -16.78
N PRO A 161 5.64 -1.17 -15.73
CA PRO A 161 4.23 -0.85 -15.51
C PRO A 161 3.97 0.65 -15.40
N ALA A 162 4.83 1.38 -14.67
CA ALA A 162 4.69 2.82 -14.51
C ALA A 162 4.90 3.55 -15.85
N LEU A 163 5.92 3.18 -16.63
CA LEU A 163 6.21 3.78 -17.93
C LEU A 163 5.12 3.49 -18.97
N LEU A 164 4.64 2.25 -19.06
CA LEU A 164 3.54 1.87 -19.95
C LEU A 164 2.27 2.65 -19.61
N PHE A 165 2.02 2.85 -18.32
CA PHE A 165 0.87 3.59 -17.84
C PHE A 165 0.99 5.10 -18.07
N LEU A 166 2.17 5.68 -17.90
CA LEU A 166 2.45 7.08 -18.26
C LEU A 166 2.30 7.30 -19.77
N ALA A 167 2.73 6.33 -20.59
CA ALA A 167 2.65 6.41 -22.04
C ALA A 167 1.19 6.33 -22.56
N ARG A 168 0.36 5.44 -21.98
CA ARG A 168 -1.06 5.31 -22.34
C ARG A 168 -1.95 5.03 -21.12
N PRO A 169 -2.31 6.06 -20.34
CA PRO A 169 -3.16 5.91 -19.16
C PRO A 169 -4.57 5.40 -19.48
N GLN A 170 -5.03 5.57 -20.72
CA GLN A 170 -6.29 5.02 -21.21
C GLN A 170 -6.34 3.49 -21.15
N TRP A 171 -5.20 2.79 -21.23
CA TRP A 171 -5.17 1.33 -21.19
C TRP A 171 -5.75 0.73 -19.92
N LEU A 172 -5.55 1.37 -18.76
CA LEU A 172 -6.16 0.90 -17.53
C LEU A 172 -7.69 1.04 -17.57
N ILE A 173 -8.18 2.16 -18.07
CA ILE A 173 -9.61 2.44 -18.19
C ILE A 173 -10.23 1.44 -19.18
N ASP A 174 -9.58 1.21 -20.31
CA ASP A 174 -10.02 0.26 -21.34
C ASP A 174 -10.02 -1.18 -20.82
N MET A 175 -8.98 -1.59 -20.07
CA MET A 175 -8.89 -2.92 -19.47
C MET A 175 -10.01 -3.14 -18.44
N ILE A 176 -10.33 -2.12 -17.63
CA ILE A 176 -11.43 -2.18 -16.66
C ILE A 176 -12.77 -2.22 -17.38
N ASN A 177 -12.99 -1.39 -18.40
CA ASN A 177 -14.22 -1.40 -19.19
C ASN A 177 -14.41 -2.73 -19.94
N TRP A 178 -13.33 -3.32 -20.45
CA TRP A 178 -13.35 -4.66 -21.05
C TRP A 178 -13.74 -5.73 -20.02
N ALA A 179 -13.18 -5.69 -18.81
CA ALA A 179 -13.53 -6.60 -17.74
C ALA A 179 -15.01 -6.43 -17.30
N LEU A 180 -15.51 -5.21 -17.25
CA LEU A 180 -16.91 -4.91 -16.96
C LEU A 180 -17.85 -5.43 -18.05
N ALA A 181 -17.49 -5.25 -19.33
CA ALA A 181 -18.26 -5.77 -20.46
C ALA A 181 -18.36 -7.31 -20.41
N LYS A 182 -17.26 -8.00 -20.08
CA LYS A 182 -17.22 -9.45 -19.84
C LYS A 182 -18.14 -9.90 -18.70
N LEU A 183 -18.36 -9.04 -17.71
CA LEU A 183 -19.25 -9.29 -16.57
C LEU A 183 -20.70 -8.82 -16.84
N GLY A 184 -21.02 -8.41 -18.07
CA GLY A 184 -22.36 -7.94 -18.45
C GLY A 184 -22.72 -6.58 -17.83
N ARG A 185 -21.72 -5.77 -17.46
CA ARG A 185 -21.91 -4.47 -16.81
C ARG A 185 -21.70 -3.32 -17.79
N SER A 186 -22.40 -2.21 -17.53
CA SER A 186 -22.22 -0.98 -18.30
C SER A 186 -20.77 -0.48 -18.17
N PRO A 187 -20.17 0.03 -19.28
CA PRO A 187 -18.89 0.70 -19.22
C PRO A 187 -18.96 1.83 -18.19
N LEU A 188 -17.85 2.09 -17.53
CA LEU A 188 -17.77 3.21 -16.63
C LEU A 188 -17.92 4.50 -17.42
N ALA A 189 -18.88 5.34 -17.04
CA ALA A 189 -18.85 6.76 -17.36
C ALA A 189 -17.72 7.41 -16.53
N THR A 190 -16.46 7.06 -16.83
CA THR A 190 -15.33 7.59 -16.07
C THR A 190 -15.14 9.07 -16.37
N ARG A 191 -15.04 9.87 -15.31
CA ARG A 191 -14.52 11.24 -15.38
C ARG A 191 -13.02 11.29 -15.10
N LEU A 192 -12.33 10.17 -15.31
CA LEU A 192 -10.89 10.04 -15.12
C LEU A 192 -10.18 10.53 -16.37
N THR A 193 -9.76 11.79 -16.34
CA THR A 193 -8.81 12.32 -17.31
C THR A 193 -7.40 11.84 -16.98
N THR A 194 -6.51 11.80 -17.97
CA THR A 194 -5.08 11.51 -17.76
C THR A 194 -4.47 12.36 -16.65
N ALA A 195 -4.73 13.67 -16.65
CA ALA A 195 -4.22 14.57 -15.62
C ALA A 195 -4.68 14.20 -14.21
N ARG A 196 -5.97 13.83 -14.05
CA ARG A 196 -6.51 13.41 -12.76
C ARG A 196 -5.88 12.09 -12.28
N LEU A 197 -5.66 11.16 -13.20
CA LEU A 197 -5.05 9.88 -12.89
C LEU A 197 -3.57 10.04 -12.51
N LEU A 198 -2.81 10.86 -13.22
CA LEU A 198 -1.45 11.24 -12.83
C LEU A 198 -1.41 11.92 -11.47
N GLY A 199 -2.35 12.83 -11.19
CA GLY A 199 -2.50 13.44 -9.88
C GLY A 199 -2.75 12.41 -8.78
N LEU A 200 -3.61 11.42 -9.03
CA LEU A 200 -3.85 10.32 -8.07
C LEU A 200 -2.62 9.43 -7.86
N LEU A 201 -1.84 9.16 -8.90
CA LEU A 201 -0.58 8.42 -8.77
C LEU A 201 0.45 9.17 -7.94
N VAL A 202 0.58 10.50 -8.15
CA VAL A 202 1.47 11.33 -7.34
C VAL A 202 1.03 11.32 -5.88
N VAL A 203 -0.27 11.53 -5.61
CA VAL A 203 -0.82 11.48 -4.25
C VAL A 203 -0.63 10.09 -3.63
N ALA A 204 -0.80 9.00 -4.39
CA ALA A 204 -0.55 7.64 -3.92
C ALA A 204 0.93 7.38 -3.61
N ALA A 205 1.86 7.92 -4.42
CA ALA A 205 3.29 7.82 -4.15
C ALA A 205 3.66 8.61 -2.88
N LEU A 206 3.11 9.80 -2.69
CA LEU A 206 3.25 10.57 -1.45
C LEU A 206 2.68 9.82 -0.25
N ASN A 207 1.55 9.12 -0.42
CA ASN A 207 0.96 8.29 0.63
C ASN A 207 1.90 7.14 1.06
N TRP A 208 2.54 6.46 0.10
CA TRP A 208 3.56 5.44 0.39
C TRP A 208 4.73 6.02 1.18
N LEU A 209 5.22 7.20 0.79
CA LEU A 209 6.28 7.88 1.52
C LEU A 209 5.84 8.30 2.93
N LEU A 210 4.58 8.70 3.14
CA LEU A 210 4.05 8.99 4.47
C LEU A 210 3.99 7.74 5.35
N TRP A 211 3.60 6.59 4.79
CA TRP A 211 3.63 5.31 5.48
C TRP A 211 5.06 4.93 5.90
N GLY A 212 6.01 5.00 4.97
CA GLY A 212 7.42 4.78 5.25
C GLY A 212 7.98 5.75 6.29
N ALA A 213 7.64 7.03 6.20
CA ALA A 213 8.07 8.05 7.15
C ALA A 213 7.46 7.82 8.54
N SER A 214 6.21 7.39 8.62
CA SER A 214 5.56 6.98 9.86
C SER A 214 6.31 5.81 10.50
N PHE A 215 6.72 4.82 9.72
CA PHE A 215 7.51 3.69 10.20
C PHE A 215 8.92 4.10 10.64
N ALA A 216 9.61 4.93 9.86
CA ALA A 216 10.91 5.48 10.22
C ALA A 216 10.85 6.27 11.53
N ALA A 217 9.85 7.14 11.68
CA ALA A 217 9.62 7.89 12.91
C ALA A 217 9.33 6.97 14.11
N LEU A 218 8.63 5.84 13.90
CA LEU A 218 8.41 4.85 14.96
C LEU A 218 9.73 4.16 15.36
N ALA A 219 10.55 3.77 14.39
CA ALA A 219 11.86 3.17 14.67
C ALA A 219 12.74 4.13 15.48
N PHE A 220 12.81 5.39 15.05
CA PHE A 220 13.52 6.47 15.75
C PHE A 220 12.93 6.85 17.11
N ALA A 221 11.66 6.53 17.35
CA ALA A 221 11.06 6.71 18.66
C ALA A 221 11.55 5.65 19.67
N LEU A 222 12.03 4.50 19.17
CA LEU A 222 12.43 3.33 19.95
C LEU A 222 13.96 3.18 20.08
N SER A 223 14.72 3.96 19.32
CA SER A 223 16.19 3.93 19.25
C SER A 223 16.83 5.24 19.72
N ASP A 224 18.06 5.12 20.23
CA ASP A 224 18.92 6.26 20.57
C ASP A 224 19.89 6.59 19.43
N ASP A 225 19.39 6.57 18.20
CA ASP A 225 20.19 6.84 17.00
C ASP A 225 20.64 8.31 16.95
N SER A 226 21.90 8.52 16.61
CA SER A 226 22.43 9.84 16.26
C SER A 226 21.82 10.34 14.95
N ALA A 227 21.86 11.65 14.71
CA ALA A 227 21.32 12.23 13.47
C ALA A 227 21.98 11.64 12.19
N ALA A 228 23.27 11.28 12.26
CA ALA A 228 23.98 10.65 11.16
C ALA A 228 23.48 9.22 10.89
N GLU A 229 23.21 8.45 11.94
CA GLU A 229 22.62 7.10 11.83
C GLU A 229 21.20 7.16 11.30
N MET A 230 20.39 8.10 11.79
CA MET A 230 19.04 8.35 11.28
C MET A 230 19.06 8.61 9.77
N LEU A 231 19.96 9.49 9.30
CA LEU A 231 20.09 9.78 7.87
C LEU A 231 20.53 8.56 7.04
N ARG A 232 21.41 7.72 7.60
CA ARG A 232 21.84 6.47 6.95
C ARG A 232 20.71 5.43 6.88
N LEU A 233 19.89 5.33 7.92
CA LEU A 233 18.79 4.37 8.02
C LEU A 233 17.54 4.83 7.27
N LEU A 234 17.35 6.14 7.11
CA LEU A 234 16.12 6.73 6.56
C LEU A 234 15.71 6.13 5.21
N PRO A 235 16.60 5.96 4.20
CA PRO A 235 16.19 5.33 2.94
C PRO A 235 15.67 3.89 3.14
N HIS A 236 16.30 3.11 4.01
CA HIS A 236 15.87 1.74 4.26
C HIS A 236 14.51 1.69 4.99
N LEU A 237 14.28 2.60 5.94
CA LEU A 237 13.04 2.66 6.70
C LEU A 237 11.88 3.31 5.92
N LEU A 238 12.19 4.28 5.06
CA LEU A 238 11.21 4.97 4.23
C LEU A 238 10.65 4.05 3.14
N PHE A 239 11.49 3.14 2.62
CA PHE A 239 11.11 2.21 1.55
C PHE A 239 10.88 0.77 2.05
N SER A 240 10.93 0.50 3.36
CA SER A 240 10.62 -0.81 3.93
C SER A 240 9.12 -1.12 3.99
N TYR A 241 8.27 -0.12 3.76
CA TYR A 241 6.82 -0.28 3.68
C TYR A 241 6.27 -0.07 2.25
N PRO A 242 6.49 -1.01 1.30
CA PRO A 242 5.74 -1.10 0.06
C PRO A 242 4.78 -2.30 -0.01
#